data_AF-A0A847YHG0-F1
#
_entry.id   AF-A0A847YHG0-F1
#
_cell.length_a   1.000
_cell.length_b   1.000
_cell.length_c   1.000
_cell.angle_alpha   90.00
_cell.angle_beta   90.00
_cell.angle_gamma   90.00
#
_symmetry.space_group_name_H-M   'P 1'
#
loop_
_entity.id
_entity.type
_entity.pdbx_description
1 polymer ?
#
loop_
_entity_poly.entity_id
_entity_poly.type
_entity_poly.pdbx_seq_one_letter_code
_entity_poly.pdbx_strand_id
1 'polypeptide(L)'
;MSMFQHPDYQWRETCFVYFHRDHRPQLKRVVQALEALDAGLELCNPQADERGYFESLTVVAPGNHAAMDVAYICGSEIREEAAKLVSELARADLQPDERNELQRILDCDGRFDVLHFEQIVDEDDAGEGAGDELFDPSALILVLAELSRLTKGIAVDPQSGVVL
;
A
#
# COMPACT_ATOMS: atom_id res chain seq x y z
N MET A 1 2.95 7.51 -11.84
CA MET A 1 2.18 6.74 -12.85
C MET A 1 2.26 5.28 -12.42
N SER A 2 1.13 4.55 -12.39
CA SER A 2 1.13 3.10 -12.14
C SER A 2 1.93 2.39 -13.22
N MET A 3 2.80 1.46 -12.82
CA MET A 3 3.56 0.60 -13.73
C MET A 3 2.79 -0.69 -14.05
N PHE A 4 1.72 -0.98 -13.31
CA PHE A 4 0.85 -2.11 -13.56
C PHE A 4 -0.21 -1.77 -14.61
N GLN A 5 -0.13 -2.44 -15.77
CA GLN A 5 -1.13 -2.39 -16.84
C GLN A 5 -1.43 -3.82 -17.27
N HIS A 6 -2.52 -4.37 -16.75
CA HIS A 6 -3.02 -5.68 -17.15
C HIS A 6 -4.50 -5.56 -17.51
N PRO A 7 -4.94 -6.04 -18.69
CA PRO A 7 -6.34 -5.92 -19.12
C PRO A 7 -7.31 -6.62 -18.17
N ASP A 8 -6.84 -7.68 -17.52
CA ASP A 8 -7.65 -8.48 -16.60
C ASP A 8 -7.66 -7.93 -15.17
N TYR A 9 -7.15 -6.72 -14.93
CA TYR A 9 -7.15 -6.13 -13.59
C TYR A 9 -7.71 -4.72 -13.59
N GLN A 10 -8.56 -4.44 -12.61
CA GLN A 10 -9.13 -3.12 -12.37
C GLN A 10 -8.59 -2.50 -11.10
N TRP A 11 -8.36 -1.18 -11.13
CA TRP A 11 -8.01 -0.42 -9.92
C TRP A 11 -9.19 -0.41 -8.95
N ARG A 12 -8.93 -0.72 -7.68
CA ARG A 12 -9.93 -0.72 -6.61
C ARG A 12 -9.70 0.43 -5.63
N GLU A 13 -8.50 0.50 -5.08
CA GLU A 13 -8.17 1.44 -4.00
C GLU A 13 -6.70 1.82 -4.00
N THR A 14 -6.38 2.89 -3.28
CA THR A 14 -4.99 3.31 -3.04
C THR A 14 -4.78 3.53 -1.56
N CYS A 15 -3.93 2.71 -0.97
CA CYS A 15 -3.50 2.86 0.42
C CYS A 15 -2.14 3.55 0.49
N PHE A 16 -1.83 4.12 1.64
CA PHE A 16 -0.60 4.84 1.87
C PHE A 16 0.17 4.28 3.05
N VAL A 17 1.50 4.25 2.97
CA VAL A 17 2.36 4.03 4.14
C VAL A 17 3.22 5.26 4.34
N TYR A 18 2.91 6.06 5.36
CA TYR A 18 3.67 7.28 5.71
C TYR A 18 4.84 6.94 6.63
N PHE A 19 6.03 7.44 6.31
CA PHE A 19 7.23 7.24 7.13
C PHE A 19 8.25 8.37 6.94
N HIS A 20 9.25 8.42 7.82
CA HIS A 20 10.39 9.32 7.65
C HIS A 20 11.34 8.77 6.59
N ARG A 21 11.76 9.58 5.59
CA ARG A 21 12.60 9.14 4.46
C ARG A 21 13.87 8.39 4.86
N ASP A 22 14.42 8.69 6.04
CA ASP A 22 15.62 8.02 6.57
C ASP A 22 15.38 6.53 6.91
N HIS A 23 14.11 6.12 7.03
CA HIS A 23 13.70 4.74 7.18
C HIS A 23 13.37 4.04 5.86
N ARG A 24 13.59 4.69 4.72
CA ARG A 24 13.42 4.05 3.41
C ARG A 24 14.28 2.78 3.34
N PRO A 25 13.68 1.59 3.12
CA PRO A 25 14.42 0.34 3.07
C PRO A 25 15.19 0.18 1.76
N GLN A 26 16.19 -0.71 1.78
CA GLN A 26 16.82 -1.18 0.55
C GLN A 26 15.87 -2.11 -0.20
N LEU A 27 15.87 -2.06 -1.53
CA LEU A 27 15.02 -2.92 -2.36
C LEU A 27 15.19 -4.40 -2.00
N LYS A 28 16.42 -4.86 -1.80
CA LYS A 28 16.71 -6.25 -1.40
C LYS A 28 16.00 -6.66 -0.11
N ARG A 29 15.88 -5.75 0.86
CA ARG A 29 15.18 -6.02 2.12
C ARG A 29 13.67 -6.09 1.93
N VAL A 30 13.12 -5.23 1.06
CA VAL A 30 11.68 -5.26 0.72
C VAL A 30 11.35 -6.58 0.03
N VAL A 31 12.11 -6.97 -0.98
CA VAL A 31 11.91 -8.23 -1.71
C VAL A 31 11.98 -9.43 -0.76
N GLN A 32 13.04 -9.54 0.04
CA GLN A 32 13.19 -10.64 1.01
C GLN A 32 12.06 -10.72 2.04
N ALA A 33 11.55 -9.56 2.47
CA ALA A 33 10.45 -9.48 3.41
C ALA A 33 9.13 -9.94 2.79
N LEU A 34 8.82 -9.47 1.58
CA LEU A 34 7.60 -9.82 0.88
C LEU A 34 7.59 -11.29 0.43
N GLU A 35 8.72 -11.82 -0.06
CA GLU A 35 8.87 -13.25 -0.37
C GLU A 35 8.68 -14.15 0.87
N ALA A 36 8.90 -13.62 2.08
CA ALA A 36 8.73 -14.36 3.33
C ALA A 36 7.30 -14.34 3.87
N LEU A 37 6.41 -13.48 3.35
CA LEU A 37 5.02 -13.37 3.82
C LEU A 37 4.17 -14.56 3.39
N ASP A 38 4.24 -14.93 2.10
CA ASP A 38 3.47 -16.04 1.56
C ASP A 38 4.13 -16.63 0.30
N ALA A 39 4.01 -17.94 0.12
CA ALA A 39 4.63 -18.67 -0.98
C ALA A 39 3.96 -18.41 -2.35
N GLY A 40 2.80 -17.74 -2.38
CA GLY A 40 2.07 -17.42 -3.59
C GLY A 40 2.31 -16.01 -4.15
N LEU A 41 3.08 -15.15 -3.47
CA LEU A 41 3.34 -13.80 -3.96
C LEU A 41 4.39 -13.79 -5.08
N GLU A 42 4.07 -13.15 -6.19
CA GLU A 42 4.98 -12.90 -7.30
C GLU A 42 5.42 -11.44 -7.29
N LEU A 43 6.73 -11.20 -7.30
CA LEU A 43 7.29 -9.85 -7.29
C LEU A 43 7.84 -9.50 -8.67
N CYS A 44 7.30 -8.44 -9.25
CA CYS A 44 7.56 -8.00 -10.61
C CYS A 44 8.17 -6.59 -10.65
N ASN A 45 8.96 -6.32 -11.68
CA ASN A 45 9.54 -5.01 -12.00
C ASN A 45 10.24 -4.27 -10.83
N PRO A 46 11.04 -4.92 -9.97
CA PRO A 46 11.65 -4.25 -8.82
C PRO A 46 12.61 -3.14 -9.28
N GLN A 47 12.38 -1.90 -8.84
CA GLN A 47 13.21 -0.73 -9.12
C GLN A 47 13.85 -0.19 -7.84
N ALA A 48 15.08 0.30 -7.99
CA ALA A 48 15.83 0.95 -6.92
C ALA A 48 16.59 2.16 -7.46
N ASP A 49 16.86 3.12 -6.57
CA ASP A 49 17.72 4.24 -6.89
C ASP A 49 19.19 3.80 -7.06
N GLU A 50 20.05 4.73 -7.46
CA GLU A 50 21.49 4.47 -7.66
C GLU A 50 22.20 3.92 -6.42
N ARG A 51 21.62 4.12 -5.23
CA ARG A 51 22.15 3.68 -3.93
C ARG A 51 21.51 2.36 -3.46
N GLY A 52 20.58 1.80 -4.22
CA GLY A 52 19.89 0.54 -3.93
C GLY A 52 18.68 0.67 -3.00
N TYR A 53 18.20 1.88 -2.73
CA TYR A 53 16.97 2.10 -1.98
C TYR A 53 15.73 1.86 -2.84
N PHE A 54 14.68 1.31 -2.23
CA PHE A 54 13.44 0.93 -2.90
C PHE A 54 12.76 2.11 -3.62
N GLU A 55 12.48 2.00 -4.91
CA GLU A 55 11.69 2.98 -5.68
C GLU A 55 10.30 2.47 -6.00
N SER A 56 10.19 1.29 -6.60
CA SER A 56 8.91 0.67 -6.88
C SER A 56 9.02 -0.83 -7.05
N LEU A 57 7.90 -1.53 -6.92
CA LEU A 57 7.73 -2.93 -7.34
C LEU A 57 6.23 -3.19 -7.55
N THR A 58 5.93 -4.23 -8.29
CA THR A 58 4.58 -4.78 -8.39
C THR A 58 4.53 -6.10 -7.62
N VAL A 59 3.58 -6.27 -6.73
CA VAL A 59 3.24 -7.54 -6.07
C VAL A 59 2.03 -8.12 -6.79
N VAL A 60 2.08 -9.37 -7.22
CA VAL A 60 0.90 -10.09 -7.72
C VAL A 60 0.62 -11.21 -6.73
N ALA A 61 -0.64 -11.32 -6.31
CA ALA A 61 -1.14 -12.35 -5.42
C ALA A 61 -2.22 -13.15 -6.17
N PRO A 62 -1.84 -14.11 -7.03
CA PRO A 62 -2.79 -14.87 -7.84
C PRO A 62 -3.83 -15.62 -6.99
N GLY A 63 -3.42 -16.11 -5.81
CA GLY A 63 -4.31 -16.82 -4.88
C GLY A 63 -5.40 -15.93 -4.26
N ASN A 64 -5.24 -14.61 -4.30
CA ASN A 64 -6.20 -13.62 -3.79
C ASN A 64 -6.81 -12.81 -4.92
N HIS A 65 -6.56 -13.18 -6.19
CA HIS A 65 -7.01 -12.42 -7.37
C HIS A 65 -6.62 -10.94 -7.31
N ALA A 66 -5.47 -10.62 -6.71
CA ALA A 66 -5.06 -9.26 -6.42
C ALA A 66 -3.67 -8.93 -6.97
N ALA A 67 -3.44 -7.66 -7.25
CA ALA A 67 -2.14 -7.10 -7.55
C ALA A 67 -1.97 -5.75 -6.86
N MET A 68 -0.76 -5.42 -6.47
CA MET A 68 -0.43 -4.16 -5.80
C MET A 68 0.76 -3.52 -6.50
N ASP A 69 0.63 -2.28 -6.95
CA ASP A 69 1.75 -1.49 -7.43
C ASP A 69 2.21 -0.55 -6.32
N VAL A 70 3.44 -0.74 -5.85
CA VAL A 70 4.01 0.00 -4.73
C VAL A 70 5.03 0.99 -5.28
N ALA A 71 4.86 2.27 -4.97
CA ALA A 71 5.76 3.33 -5.42
C ALA A 71 6.17 4.25 -4.27
N TYR A 72 7.46 4.60 -4.22
CA TYR A 72 8.00 5.57 -3.28
C TYR A 72 7.86 7.00 -3.78
N ILE A 73 7.32 7.86 -2.92
CA ILE A 73 7.22 9.29 -3.15
C ILE A 73 7.82 10.03 -1.95
N CYS A 74 8.57 11.10 -2.22
CA CYS A 74 9.08 11.97 -1.19
C CYS A 74 9.16 13.42 -1.66
N GLY A 75 9.15 14.34 -0.70
CA GLY A 75 9.24 15.77 -0.99
C GLY A 75 8.48 16.59 0.04
N SER A 76 8.54 17.92 -0.12
CA SER A 76 7.72 18.83 0.69
C SER A 76 6.23 18.62 0.49
N GLU A 77 5.82 18.17 -0.71
CA GLU A 77 4.44 17.84 -1.06
C GLU A 77 3.84 16.79 -0.13
N ILE A 78 4.62 15.77 0.27
CA ILE A 78 4.16 14.72 1.20
C ILE A 78 3.78 15.28 2.57
N ARG A 79 4.48 16.32 3.05
CA ARG A 79 4.16 16.96 4.33
C ARG A 79 2.84 17.74 4.26
N GLU A 80 2.59 18.41 3.14
CA GLU A 80 1.33 19.12 2.91
C GLU A 80 0.16 18.15 2.78
N GLU A 81 0.34 17.06 2.02
CA GLU A 81 -0.65 16.00 1.89
C GLU A 81 -0.91 15.27 3.22
N ALA A 82 0.14 14.99 4.00
CA ALA A 82 0.02 14.42 5.34
C ALA A 82 -0.82 15.32 6.26
N ALA A 83 -0.58 16.63 6.26
CA ALA A 83 -1.35 17.59 7.06
C ALA A 83 -2.83 17.63 6.64
N LYS A 84 -3.09 17.57 5.32
CA LYS A 84 -4.46 17.51 4.79
C LYS A 84 -5.16 16.22 5.21
N LEU A 85 -4.50 15.07 5.04
CA LEU A 85 -5.02 13.76 5.43
C LEU A 85 -5.34 13.72 6.93
N VAL A 86 -4.41 14.15 7.78
CA VAL A 86 -4.65 14.22 9.23
C VAL A 86 -5.83 15.11 9.57
N SER A 87 -6.02 16.23 8.86
CA SER A 87 -7.20 17.09 9.06
C SER A 87 -8.51 16.44 8.61
N GLU A 88 -8.49 15.59 7.59
CA GLU A 88 -9.66 14.84 7.12
C GLU A 88 -10.01 13.68 8.07
N LEU A 89 -8.99 13.02 8.62
CA LEU A 89 -9.13 11.92 9.59
C LEU A 89 -9.38 12.38 11.03
N ALA A 90 -9.10 13.65 11.35
CA ALA A 90 -9.25 14.23 12.68
C ALA A 90 -10.73 14.31 13.10
N ARG A 91 -11.25 13.20 13.62
CA ARG A 91 -12.59 13.12 14.20
C ARG A 91 -12.56 13.47 15.69
N ALA A 92 -13.70 13.92 16.21
CA ALA A 92 -13.83 14.31 17.62
C ALA A 92 -13.64 13.11 18.58
N ASP A 93 -13.99 11.91 18.14
CA ASP A 93 -14.08 10.67 18.90
C ASP A 93 -12.81 9.80 18.89
N LEU A 94 -11.71 10.27 18.30
CA LEU A 94 -10.46 9.51 18.22
C LEU A 94 -9.91 9.13 19.61
N GLN A 95 -9.49 7.89 19.76
CA GLN A 95 -8.78 7.38 20.93
C GLN A 95 -7.39 8.04 21.03
N PRO A 96 -6.78 8.06 22.23
CA PRO A 96 -5.45 8.64 22.44
C PRO A 96 -4.37 8.04 21.52
N ASP A 97 -4.42 6.73 21.28
CA ASP A 97 -3.42 6.04 20.45
C ASP A 97 -3.55 6.43 18.97
N GLU A 98 -4.78 6.48 18.44
CA GLU A 98 -5.06 6.94 17.07
C GLU A 98 -4.60 8.40 16.86
N ARG A 99 -4.80 9.27 17.86
CA ARG A 99 -4.29 10.65 17.80
C ARG A 99 -2.78 10.71 17.75
N ASN A 100 -2.07 9.85 18.49
CA ASN A 100 -0.62 9.78 18.46
C ASN A 100 -0.10 9.34 17.09
N GLU A 101 -0.77 8.37 16.45
CA GLU A 101 -0.43 7.93 15.10
C GLU A 101 -0.66 9.03 14.07
N LEU A 102 -1.81 9.71 14.12
CA LEU A 102 -2.07 10.86 13.24
C LEU A 102 -1.03 11.98 13.43
N GLN A 103 -0.58 12.24 14.66
CA GLN A 103 0.49 13.22 14.89
C GLN A 103 1.82 12.77 14.27
N ARG A 104 2.16 11.48 14.35
CA ARG A 104 3.38 10.94 13.72
C ARG A 104 3.35 11.07 12.19
N ILE A 105 2.17 11.01 11.57
CA ILE A 105 2.03 11.23 10.11
C ILE A 105 2.49 12.64 9.72
N LEU A 106 2.25 13.66 10.56
CA LEU A 106 2.67 15.05 10.28
C LEU A 106 4.19 15.23 10.19
N ASP A 107 4.96 14.36 10.86
CA ASP A 107 6.42 14.39 10.85
C ASP A 107 7.02 13.58 9.67
N CYS A 108 6.19 12.86 8.91
CA CYS A 108 6.63 12.03 7.80
C CYS A 108 6.93 12.87 6.55
N ASP A 109 7.96 12.48 5.80
CA ASP A 109 8.40 13.14 4.56
C ASP A 109 8.70 12.16 3.41
N GLY A 110 8.37 10.89 3.63
CA GLY A 110 8.29 9.85 2.62
C GLY A 110 6.98 9.09 2.72
N ARG A 111 6.53 8.54 1.60
CA ARG A 111 5.32 7.74 1.51
C ARG A 111 5.52 6.60 0.52
N PHE A 112 4.90 5.46 0.79
CA PHE A 112 4.59 4.49 -0.25
C PHE A 112 3.14 4.63 -0.68
N ASP A 113 2.93 4.77 -1.98
CA ASP A 113 1.62 4.67 -2.61
C ASP A 113 1.45 3.22 -3.01
N VAL A 114 0.45 2.56 -2.45
CA VAL A 114 0.12 1.16 -2.69
C VAL A 114 -1.20 1.13 -3.45
N LEU A 115 -1.12 1.01 -4.76
CA LEU A 115 -2.29 0.91 -5.63
C LEU A 115 -2.74 -0.54 -5.67
N HIS A 116 -3.93 -0.83 -5.17
CA HIS A 116 -4.52 -2.15 -5.18
C HIS A 116 -5.40 -2.34 -6.42
N PHE A 117 -5.15 -3.44 -7.10
CA PHE A 117 -5.87 -3.90 -8.28
C PHE A 117 -6.44 -5.28 -8.01
N GLU A 118 -7.64 -5.52 -8.50
CA GLU A 118 -8.31 -6.82 -8.42
C GLU A 118 -8.49 -7.37 -9.83
N GLN A 119 -8.38 -8.68 -9.96
CA GLN A 119 -8.59 -9.39 -11.21
C GLN A 119 -10.09 -9.35 -11.58
N ILE A 120 -10.38 -8.90 -12.79
CA ILE A 120 -11.71 -8.99 -13.38
C ILE A 120 -11.95 -10.45 -13.73
N VAL A 121 -12.97 -11.05 -13.12
CA VAL A 121 -13.50 -12.34 -13.56
C VAL A 121 -14.76 -12.05 -14.35
N ASP A 122 -14.85 -12.60 -15.57
CA ASP A 122 -16.00 -12.39 -16.44
C ASP A 122 -17.29 -12.84 -15.71
N GLU A 123 -18.28 -11.93 -15.61
CA GLU A 123 -19.59 -12.19 -15.00
C GLU A 123 -20.35 -13.34 -15.67
N ASP A 124 -20.00 -13.70 -16.92
CA ASP A 124 -20.55 -14.85 -17.64
C ASP A 124 -20.05 -16.20 -17.09
N ASP A 125 -18.84 -16.25 -16.51
CA ASP A 125 -18.27 -17.44 -15.84
C ASP A 125 -18.50 -17.42 -14.32
N ALA A 126 -18.66 -16.22 -13.74
CA ALA A 126 -18.87 -15.98 -12.33
C ALA A 126 -20.35 -15.69 -12.08
N GLY A 127 -21.15 -16.74 -11.87
CA GLY A 127 -22.62 -16.65 -11.74
C GLY A 127 -23.14 -15.52 -10.83
N GLU A 128 -24.40 -15.09 -11.05
CA GLU A 128 -25.02 -13.91 -10.42
C GLU A 128 -24.60 -13.69 -8.95
N GLY A 129 -23.81 -12.64 -8.68
CA GLY A 129 -23.37 -12.24 -7.33
C GLY A 129 -21.86 -12.36 -7.05
N ALA A 130 -21.07 -12.93 -7.95
CA ALA A 130 -19.65 -13.21 -7.71
C ALA A 130 -18.73 -11.97 -7.61
N GLY A 131 -19.13 -10.80 -8.13
CA GLY A 131 -18.29 -9.60 -8.18
C GLY A 131 -17.92 -8.98 -6.82
N ASP A 132 -18.70 -9.24 -5.77
CA ASP A 132 -18.38 -8.85 -4.38
C ASP A 132 -17.77 -10.01 -3.56
N GLU A 133 -17.92 -11.26 -4.02
CA GLU A 133 -17.42 -12.46 -3.32
C GLU A 133 -15.93 -12.75 -3.60
N LEU A 134 -15.34 -12.14 -4.63
CA LEU A 134 -13.92 -12.30 -4.97
C LEU A 134 -12.97 -11.32 -4.28
N PHE A 135 -13.48 -10.29 -3.62
CA PHE A 135 -12.64 -9.30 -2.97
C PHE A 135 -12.00 -9.87 -1.70
N ASP A 136 -10.73 -10.23 -1.80
CA ASP A 136 -9.92 -10.68 -0.67
C ASP A 136 -8.82 -9.66 -0.33
N PRO A 137 -9.04 -8.78 0.67
CA PRO A 137 -8.06 -7.77 1.08
C PRO A 137 -6.89 -8.37 1.88
N SER A 138 -6.86 -9.68 2.12
CA SER A 138 -5.84 -10.31 2.98
C SER A 138 -4.43 -10.07 2.46
N ALA A 139 -4.20 -10.18 1.14
CA ALA A 139 -2.89 -9.91 0.55
C ALA A 139 -2.46 -8.45 0.73
N LEU A 140 -3.38 -7.51 0.49
CA LEU A 140 -3.13 -6.09 0.69
C LEU A 140 -2.77 -5.78 2.15
N ILE A 141 -3.53 -6.30 3.10
CA ILE A 141 -3.31 -6.08 4.54
C ILE A 141 -1.93 -6.62 4.96
N LEU A 142 -1.54 -7.82 4.49
CA LEU A 142 -0.23 -8.41 4.79
C LEU A 142 0.92 -7.58 4.21
N VAL A 143 0.78 -7.12 2.96
CA VAL A 143 1.79 -6.26 2.31
C VAL A 143 1.91 -4.92 3.03
N LEU A 144 0.79 -4.27 3.37
CA LEU A 144 0.79 -3.01 4.12
C LEU A 144 1.42 -3.16 5.49
N ALA A 145 1.07 -4.20 6.24
CA ALA A 145 1.65 -4.47 7.55
C ALA A 145 3.17 -4.65 7.47
N GLU A 146 3.66 -5.38 6.47
CA GLU A 146 5.09 -5.62 6.30
C GLU A 146 5.85 -4.36 5.85
N LEU A 147 5.27 -3.58 4.93
CA LEU A 147 5.85 -2.29 4.51
C LEU A 147 5.91 -1.29 5.68
N SER A 148 4.85 -1.20 6.48
CA SER A 148 4.82 -0.39 7.71
C SER A 148 5.88 -0.85 8.70
N ARG A 149 6.03 -2.17 8.90
CA ARG A 149 7.04 -2.74 9.79
C ARG A 149 8.47 -2.40 9.34
N LEU A 150 8.76 -2.52 8.04
CA LEU A 150 10.08 -2.23 7.48
C LEU A 150 10.46 -0.75 7.59
N THR A 151 9.49 0.14 7.40
CA THR A 151 9.68 1.59 7.40
C THR A 151 9.48 2.23 8.78
N LYS A 152 8.99 1.47 9.76
CA LYS A 152 8.41 1.99 11.02
C LYS A 152 7.32 3.04 10.75
N GLY A 153 6.65 2.87 9.62
CA GLY A 153 5.64 3.76 9.10
C GLY A 153 4.26 3.49 9.68
N ILE A 154 3.29 4.22 9.13
CA ILE A 154 1.88 4.14 9.48
C ILE A 154 1.12 3.89 8.19
N ALA A 155 0.41 2.76 8.11
CA ALA A 155 -0.46 2.45 6.98
C ALA A 155 -1.79 3.18 7.17
N VAL A 156 -2.30 3.77 6.09
CA VAL A 156 -3.55 4.50 6.07
C VAL A 156 -4.31 4.12 4.83
N ASP A 157 -5.58 3.77 5.00
CA ASP A 157 -6.53 3.74 3.91
C ASP A 157 -7.35 5.05 3.92
N PRO A 158 -7.10 5.96 2.95
CA PRO A 158 -7.81 7.24 2.87
C PRO A 158 -9.29 7.08 2.50
N GLN A 159 -9.70 5.96 1.88
CA GLN A 159 -11.07 5.75 1.43
C GLN A 159 -11.98 5.31 2.58
N SER A 160 -11.51 4.42 3.46
CA SER A 160 -12.23 4.09 4.70
C SER A 160 -11.99 5.11 5.83
N GLY A 161 -10.92 5.88 5.73
CA GLY A 161 -10.50 6.82 6.77
C GLY A 161 -9.93 6.12 8.00
N VAL A 162 -9.27 4.98 7.80
CA VAL A 162 -8.76 4.11 8.87
C VAL A 162 -7.24 4.02 8.80
N VAL A 163 -6.62 4.01 9.98
CA VAL A 163 -5.20 3.67 10.17
C VAL A 163 -5.10 2.16 10.40
N LEU A 164 -4.24 1.48 9.63
CA LEU A 164 -4.15 0.02 9.52
C LEU A 164 -2.96 -0.56 10.29
#